data_AF-A0A1X3G1S6-F1
#
_entry.id   AF-A0A1X3G1S6-F1
#
_cell.length_a   1.000
_cell.length_b   1.000
_cell.length_c   1.000
_cell.angle_alpha   90.00
_cell.angle_beta   90.00
_cell.angle_gamma   90.00
#
_symmetry.space_group_name_H-M   'P 1'
#
loop_
_entity.id
_entity.type
_entity.pdbx_description
1 polymer ?
#
loop_
_entity_poly.entity_id
_entity_poly.type
_entity_poly.pdbx_seq_one_letter_code
_entity_poly.pdbx_strand_id
1 'polypeptide(L)'
;MKAILIDPNTKSVARIDISKDARLSEFFGEKPRIAMKFPKGDILFAGVQGRAEAFTMGGSRPIAGPGLIVGRRMEPRERSPALVRLDDVVTMVRWTAIEVRPKPPAAVRAIVIDPEQDLIEEVLIAPNRLAVMKFLGAEIGSLMRVPGNDHVFSSASGTASPSCWRKDDLTFSSRSVIVGRDSETDDFADVMTSLENLRSSVEFRAPGESCWTSYTDRKAHAGRPPAT
;
A
#
# COMPACT_ATOMS: atom_id res chain seq x y z
N MET A 1 -13.54 -13.56 -34.32
CA MET A 1 -12.21 -13.40 -34.93
C MET A 1 -11.23 -14.33 -34.26
N LYS A 2 -10.23 -14.85 -35.01
CA LYS A 2 -9.17 -15.70 -34.43
C LYS A 2 -8.09 -14.83 -33.79
N ALA A 3 -7.74 -15.14 -32.56
CA ALA A 3 -6.67 -14.53 -31.79
C ALA A 3 -5.76 -15.62 -31.20
N ILE A 4 -4.62 -15.24 -30.64
CA ILE A 4 -3.73 -16.16 -29.92
C ILE A 4 -3.67 -15.73 -28.46
N LEU A 5 -4.12 -16.62 -27.56
CA LEU A 5 -4.03 -16.48 -26.12
C LEU A 5 -2.71 -17.06 -25.63
N ILE A 6 -2.06 -16.35 -24.73
CA ILE A 6 -0.89 -16.80 -23.96
C ILE A 6 -1.31 -16.74 -22.50
N ASP A 7 -1.41 -17.90 -21.86
CA ASP A 7 -1.80 -17.99 -20.47
C ASP A 7 -0.63 -18.53 -19.63
N PRO A 8 0.05 -17.68 -18.84
CA PRO A 8 1.16 -18.12 -18.01
C PRO A 8 0.72 -18.98 -16.82
N ASN A 9 -0.55 -18.94 -16.40
CA ASN A 9 -1.06 -19.76 -15.31
C ASN A 9 -1.10 -21.24 -15.73
N THR A 10 -1.62 -21.50 -16.91
CA THR A 10 -1.69 -22.86 -17.48
C THR A 10 -0.48 -23.21 -18.36
N LYS A 11 0.46 -22.26 -18.52
CA LYS A 11 1.62 -22.35 -19.42
C LYS A 11 1.22 -22.79 -20.83
N SER A 12 0.16 -22.18 -21.36
CA SER A 12 -0.41 -22.56 -22.65
C SER A 12 -0.40 -21.40 -23.65
N VAL A 13 -0.25 -21.75 -24.93
CA VAL A 13 -0.40 -20.83 -26.06
C VAL A 13 -1.39 -21.45 -27.02
N ALA A 14 -2.53 -20.81 -27.23
CA ALA A 14 -3.64 -21.41 -27.97
C ALA A 14 -4.33 -20.40 -28.88
N ARG A 15 -4.88 -20.89 -30.01
CA ARG A 15 -5.72 -20.08 -30.88
C ARG A 15 -7.16 -20.09 -30.35
N ILE A 16 -7.72 -18.92 -30.12
CA ILE A 16 -9.07 -18.76 -29.60
C ILE A 16 -9.96 -17.95 -30.54
N ASP A 17 -11.26 -18.14 -30.42
CA ASP A 17 -12.25 -17.27 -31.05
C ASP A 17 -12.71 -16.21 -30.05
N ILE A 18 -12.66 -14.95 -30.48
CA ILE A 18 -13.18 -13.80 -29.73
C ILE A 18 -14.27 -13.14 -30.56
N SER A 19 -15.33 -12.64 -29.94
CA SER A 19 -16.32 -11.84 -30.67
C SER A 19 -15.64 -10.65 -31.35
N LYS A 20 -16.09 -10.30 -32.56
CA LYS A 20 -15.57 -9.13 -33.29
C LYS A 20 -15.92 -7.82 -32.58
N ASP A 21 -17.01 -7.82 -31.82
CA ASP A 21 -17.52 -6.67 -31.06
C ASP A 21 -17.03 -6.65 -29.61
N ALA A 22 -16.30 -7.70 -29.17
CA ALA A 22 -15.81 -7.79 -27.80
C ALA A 22 -14.86 -6.64 -27.52
N ARG A 23 -15.14 -5.88 -26.45
CA ARG A 23 -14.17 -4.92 -25.95
C ARG A 23 -13.04 -5.73 -25.32
N LEU A 24 -11.80 -5.49 -25.71
CA LEU A 24 -10.65 -6.16 -25.08
C LEU A 24 -10.65 -5.97 -23.55
N SER A 25 -11.21 -4.86 -23.05
CA SER A 25 -11.38 -4.63 -21.62
C SER A 25 -12.29 -5.64 -20.93
N GLU A 26 -13.30 -6.20 -21.62
CA GLU A 26 -14.16 -7.25 -21.06
C GLU A 26 -13.39 -8.57 -20.93
N PHE A 27 -12.49 -8.86 -21.87
CA PHE A 27 -11.63 -10.05 -21.80
C PHE A 27 -10.65 -9.99 -20.62
N PHE A 28 -10.04 -8.82 -20.38
CA PHE A 28 -9.05 -8.65 -19.31
C PHE A 28 -9.64 -8.19 -17.96
N GLY A 29 -10.93 -7.84 -17.92
CA GLY A 29 -11.59 -7.19 -16.77
C GLY A 29 -11.22 -5.72 -16.56
N GLU A 30 -10.22 -5.22 -17.28
CA GLU A 30 -9.71 -3.84 -17.23
C GLU A 30 -9.11 -3.46 -18.59
N LYS A 31 -8.81 -2.17 -18.80
CA LYS A 31 -8.21 -1.72 -20.06
C LYS A 31 -6.80 -2.31 -20.22
N PRO A 32 -6.57 -3.20 -21.21
CA PRO A 32 -5.26 -3.81 -21.38
C PRO A 32 -4.24 -2.81 -21.93
N ARG A 33 -2.97 -3.09 -21.68
CA ARG A 33 -1.84 -2.35 -22.26
C ARG A 33 -1.30 -3.05 -23.50
N ILE A 34 -0.70 -2.28 -24.40
CA ILE A 34 0.08 -2.83 -25.52
C ILE A 34 1.43 -3.27 -24.96
N ALA A 35 1.71 -4.57 -25.02
CA ALA A 35 2.99 -5.13 -24.58
C ALA A 35 4.01 -5.19 -25.73
N MET A 36 3.55 -5.51 -26.94
CA MET A 36 4.42 -5.61 -28.13
C MET A 36 3.61 -5.39 -29.42
N LYS A 37 4.29 -4.93 -30.48
CA LYS A 37 3.76 -4.89 -31.85
C LYS A 37 4.62 -5.80 -32.73
N PHE A 38 3.99 -6.61 -33.56
CA PHE A 38 4.66 -7.49 -34.52
C PHE A 38 4.84 -6.77 -35.87
N PRO A 39 5.82 -7.20 -36.71
CA PRO A 39 6.11 -6.55 -38.00
C PRO A 39 4.91 -6.47 -38.96
N LYS A 40 3.97 -7.43 -38.90
CA LYS A 40 2.77 -7.46 -39.75
C LYS A 40 1.58 -6.66 -39.20
N GLY A 41 1.80 -5.88 -38.13
CA GLY A 41 0.78 -5.02 -37.53
C GLY A 41 -0.09 -5.70 -36.47
N ASP A 42 0.15 -6.99 -36.17
CA ASP A 42 -0.44 -7.66 -35.02
C ASP A 42 0.06 -7.02 -33.73
N ILE A 43 -0.75 -7.09 -32.68
CA ILE A 43 -0.47 -6.47 -31.39
C ILE A 43 -0.69 -7.49 -30.28
N LEU A 44 0.30 -7.62 -29.40
CA LEU A 44 0.16 -8.32 -28.13
C LEU A 44 -0.38 -7.33 -27.09
N PHE A 45 -1.57 -7.61 -26.60
CA PHE A 45 -2.14 -7.00 -25.41
C PHE A 45 -1.82 -7.82 -24.18
N ALA A 46 -1.64 -7.17 -23.05
CA ALA A 46 -1.51 -7.82 -21.76
C ALA A 46 -2.43 -7.15 -20.73
N GLY A 47 -2.90 -7.94 -19.76
CA GLY A 47 -3.55 -7.41 -18.57
C GLY A 47 -2.63 -6.49 -17.76
N VAL A 48 -3.22 -5.69 -16.87
CA VAL A 48 -2.48 -4.85 -15.91
C VAL A 48 -2.35 -5.57 -14.55
N GLN A 49 -3.00 -6.73 -14.39
CA GLN A 49 -3.02 -7.51 -13.16
C GLN A 49 -1.62 -7.85 -12.63
N GLY A 50 -1.42 -7.60 -11.33
CA GLY A 50 -0.26 -8.06 -10.56
C GLY A 50 -0.35 -9.56 -10.30
N ARG A 51 -0.16 -10.37 -11.34
CA ARG A 51 0.00 -11.82 -11.22
C ARG A 51 1.48 -12.17 -11.17
N ALA A 52 1.81 -13.16 -10.33
CA ALA A 52 3.19 -13.65 -10.22
C ALA A 52 3.59 -14.39 -11.50
N GLU A 53 2.66 -15.15 -12.07
CA GLU A 53 2.88 -15.87 -13.32
C GLU A 53 3.01 -14.90 -14.49
N ALA A 54 4.10 -15.03 -15.22
CA ALA A 54 4.47 -14.14 -16.30
C ALA A 54 5.08 -14.90 -17.47
N PHE A 55 5.30 -14.19 -18.57
CA PHE A 55 6.08 -14.71 -19.70
C PHE A 55 6.94 -13.62 -20.31
N THR A 56 7.99 -14.01 -21.01
CA THR A 56 8.71 -13.14 -21.94
C THR A 56 8.48 -13.61 -23.36
N MET A 57 8.65 -12.71 -24.32
CA MET A 57 8.54 -13.00 -25.73
C MET A 57 9.63 -12.26 -26.48
N GLY A 58 10.46 -12.98 -27.25
CA GLY A 58 11.48 -12.36 -28.10
C GLY A 58 12.44 -11.40 -27.37
N GLY A 59 12.81 -11.72 -26.12
CA GLY A 59 13.70 -10.88 -25.30
C GLY A 59 13.01 -9.70 -24.62
N SER A 60 11.67 -9.63 -24.60
CA SER A 60 10.93 -8.62 -23.86
C SER A 60 11.21 -8.69 -22.36
N ARG A 61 10.94 -7.58 -21.65
CA ARG A 61 10.73 -7.63 -20.20
C ARG A 61 9.58 -8.60 -19.85
N PRO A 62 9.57 -9.19 -18.64
CA PRO A 62 8.45 -10.01 -18.19
C PRO A 62 7.10 -9.30 -18.30
N ILE A 63 6.12 -10.03 -18.84
CA ILE A 63 4.74 -9.61 -19.00
C ILE A 63 3.92 -10.42 -17.99
N ALA A 64 3.42 -9.74 -16.96
CA ALA A 64 2.56 -10.33 -15.95
C ALA A 64 1.19 -10.70 -16.50
N GLY A 65 0.70 -11.90 -16.16
CA GLY A 65 -0.65 -12.35 -16.48
C GLY A 65 -0.90 -12.68 -17.96
N PRO A 66 -2.17 -12.89 -18.34
CA PRO A 66 -2.51 -13.37 -19.67
C PRO A 66 -2.19 -12.33 -20.76
N GLY A 67 -1.73 -12.84 -21.91
CA GLY A 67 -1.46 -12.08 -23.11
C GLY A 67 -2.40 -12.48 -24.24
N LEU A 68 -2.79 -11.52 -25.08
CA LEU A 68 -3.65 -11.77 -26.23
C LEU A 68 -3.11 -11.09 -27.49
N ILE A 69 -2.78 -11.87 -28.50
CA ILE A 69 -2.36 -11.38 -29.80
C ILE A 69 -3.58 -11.30 -30.72
N VAL A 70 -3.78 -10.11 -31.25
CA VAL A 70 -4.85 -9.77 -32.19
C VAL A 70 -4.26 -9.04 -33.38
N GLY A 71 -4.95 -9.10 -34.52
CA GLY A 71 -4.53 -8.38 -35.71
C GLY A 71 -4.68 -6.87 -35.59
N ARG A 72 -4.31 -6.20 -36.69
CA ARG A 72 -4.41 -4.74 -36.81
C ARG A 72 -5.84 -4.25 -36.57
N ARG A 73 -5.96 -3.02 -36.09
CA ARG A 73 -7.26 -2.35 -35.95
C ARG A 73 -7.80 -2.03 -37.34
N MET A 74 -9.06 -2.39 -37.59
CA MET A 74 -9.75 -2.09 -38.84
C MET A 74 -10.67 -0.88 -38.65
N GLU A 75 -11.46 -0.90 -37.59
CA GLU A 75 -12.42 0.16 -37.24
C GLU A 75 -12.36 0.49 -35.72
N PRO A 76 -13.11 1.49 -35.23
CA PRO A 76 -13.37 1.62 -33.81
C PRO A 76 -13.98 0.34 -33.23
N ARG A 77 -13.25 -0.29 -32.30
CA ARG A 77 -13.60 -1.55 -31.61
C ARG A 77 -13.47 -2.83 -32.44
N GLU A 78 -13.22 -2.76 -33.74
CA GLU A 78 -12.98 -3.96 -34.56
C GLU A 78 -11.49 -4.22 -34.83
N ARG A 79 -11.11 -5.50 -34.76
CA ARG A 79 -9.76 -5.98 -35.10
C ARG A 79 -9.79 -7.13 -36.09
N SER A 80 -8.78 -7.17 -36.96
CA SER A 80 -8.58 -8.31 -37.84
C SER A 80 -8.08 -9.53 -37.05
N PRO A 81 -8.26 -10.76 -37.58
CA PRO A 81 -7.60 -11.94 -37.05
C PRO A 81 -6.08 -11.76 -36.94
N ALA A 82 -5.47 -12.43 -35.97
CA ALA A 82 -4.01 -12.48 -35.85
C ALA A 82 -3.38 -13.22 -37.05
N LEU A 83 -2.40 -12.57 -37.68
CA LEU A 83 -1.65 -13.07 -38.83
C LEU A 83 -0.37 -13.81 -38.44
N VAL A 84 0.17 -13.56 -37.24
CA VAL A 84 1.30 -14.29 -36.68
C VAL A 84 0.92 -15.77 -36.54
N ARG A 85 1.86 -16.65 -36.88
CA ARG A 85 1.63 -18.10 -36.79
C ARG A 85 1.69 -18.53 -35.33
N LEU A 86 0.82 -19.47 -34.96
CA LEU A 86 0.80 -20.02 -33.61
C LEU A 86 2.16 -20.62 -33.24
N ASP A 87 2.74 -21.44 -34.13
CA ASP A 87 4.03 -22.11 -33.91
C ASP A 87 5.16 -21.11 -33.60
N ASP A 88 5.21 -20.00 -34.34
CA ASP A 88 6.19 -18.93 -34.09
C ASP A 88 6.03 -18.38 -32.66
N VAL A 89 4.79 -18.12 -32.23
CA VAL A 89 4.51 -17.63 -30.87
C VAL A 89 4.93 -18.66 -29.82
N VAL A 90 4.63 -19.95 -30.02
CA VAL A 90 5.05 -21.02 -29.09
C VAL A 90 6.57 -21.03 -28.93
N THR A 91 7.33 -20.89 -30.01
CA THR A 91 8.79 -20.90 -29.95
C THR A 91 9.39 -19.64 -29.29
N MET A 92 8.68 -18.52 -29.33
CA MET A 92 9.14 -17.24 -28.78
C MET A 92 8.81 -17.06 -27.29
N VAL A 93 7.76 -17.72 -26.79
CA VAL A 93 7.32 -17.58 -25.39
C VAL A 93 8.28 -18.31 -24.45
N ARG A 94 8.65 -17.65 -23.35
CA ARG A 94 9.34 -18.26 -22.21
C ARG A 94 8.56 -17.95 -20.95
N TRP A 95 8.22 -18.99 -20.19
CA TRP A 95 7.51 -18.86 -18.92
C TRP A 95 8.44 -18.34 -17.84
N THR A 96 7.96 -17.40 -17.03
CA THR A 96 8.72 -16.85 -15.91
C THR A 96 7.77 -16.49 -14.76
N ALA A 97 8.33 -16.07 -13.64
CA ALA A 97 7.58 -15.46 -12.55
C ALA A 97 8.15 -14.07 -12.25
N ILE A 98 7.28 -13.16 -11.81
CA ILE A 98 7.67 -11.88 -11.24
C ILE A 98 7.23 -11.83 -9.79
N GLU A 99 8.02 -11.13 -8.98
CA GLU A 99 7.62 -10.78 -7.64
C GLU A 99 6.54 -9.70 -7.72
N VAL A 100 5.31 -10.03 -7.32
CA VAL A 100 4.24 -9.06 -7.20
C VAL A 100 4.31 -8.48 -5.81
N ARG A 101 4.71 -7.20 -5.72
CA ARG A 101 4.57 -6.49 -4.45
C ARG A 101 3.09 -6.45 -4.07
N PRO A 102 2.73 -6.84 -2.84
CA PRO A 102 1.36 -6.68 -2.37
C PRO A 102 0.96 -5.22 -2.51
N LYS A 103 -0.29 -4.98 -2.92
CA LYS A 103 -0.81 -3.61 -2.98
C LYS A 103 -0.82 -3.06 -1.54
N PRO A 104 -0.29 -1.85 -1.30
CA PRO A 104 -0.37 -1.23 0.02
C PRO A 104 -1.83 -1.19 0.50
N PRO A 105 -2.08 -1.42 1.80
CA PRO A 105 -3.42 -1.35 2.37
C PRO A 105 -4.03 0.04 2.14
N ALA A 106 -5.35 0.15 2.04
CA ALA A 106 -6.00 1.45 1.81
C ALA A 106 -5.88 2.40 3.02
N ALA A 107 -5.80 1.82 4.22
CA ALA A 107 -5.57 2.50 5.48
C ALA A 107 -4.80 1.57 6.43
N VAL A 108 -4.10 2.17 7.38
CA VAL A 108 -3.37 1.46 8.45
C VAL A 108 -3.77 2.01 9.81
N ARG A 109 -3.72 1.15 10.82
CA ARG A 109 -3.87 1.52 12.23
C ARG A 109 -2.63 2.27 12.69
N ALA A 110 -2.86 3.42 13.32
CA ALA A 110 -1.85 4.24 13.95
C ALA A 110 -2.33 4.64 15.35
N ILE A 111 -1.40 4.94 16.26
CA ILE A 111 -1.73 5.48 17.58
C ILE A 111 -1.37 6.97 17.60
N VAL A 112 -2.33 7.81 17.97
CA VAL A 112 -2.10 9.23 18.25
C VAL A 112 -1.92 9.40 19.74
N ILE A 113 -0.85 10.10 20.10
CA ILE A 113 -0.55 10.56 21.46
C ILE A 113 -0.65 12.07 21.45
N ASP A 114 -1.52 12.63 22.27
CA ASP A 114 -1.65 14.08 22.42
C ASP A 114 -1.51 14.49 23.89
N PRO A 115 -0.33 15.02 24.27
CA PRO A 115 -0.10 15.48 25.62
C PRO A 115 -0.93 16.67 26.08
N GLU A 116 -1.42 17.50 25.16
CA GLU A 116 -2.23 18.67 25.49
C GLU A 116 -3.69 18.29 25.74
N GLN A 117 -4.16 17.27 25.01
CA GLN A 117 -5.53 16.78 25.11
C GLN A 117 -5.70 15.56 26.03
N ASP A 118 -4.62 15.11 26.67
CA ASP A 118 -4.61 13.90 27.51
C ASP A 118 -5.13 12.64 26.74
N LEU A 119 -4.73 12.50 25.48
CA LEU A 119 -5.32 11.54 24.54
C LEU A 119 -4.34 10.46 24.09
N ILE A 120 -4.74 9.19 24.23
CA ILE A 120 -4.13 8.05 23.55
C ILE A 120 -5.20 7.30 22.81
N GLU A 121 -5.20 7.40 21.50
CA GLU A 121 -6.23 6.77 20.67
C GLU A 121 -5.64 6.11 19.45
N GLU A 122 -6.31 5.05 19.03
CA GLU A 122 -6.05 4.41 17.77
C GLU A 122 -6.89 5.07 16.68
N VAL A 123 -6.28 5.32 15.54
CA VAL A 123 -6.90 5.94 14.37
C VAL A 123 -6.53 5.16 13.12
N LEU A 124 -7.37 5.29 12.09
CA LEU A 124 -7.06 4.80 10.75
C LEU A 124 -6.54 5.96 9.89
N ILE A 125 -5.36 5.77 9.30
CA ILE A 125 -4.73 6.76 8.43
C ILE A 125 -4.41 6.16 7.07
N ALA A 126 -4.38 6.98 6.02
CA ALA A 126 -3.83 6.53 4.75
C ALA A 126 -2.32 6.21 4.95
N PRO A 127 -1.77 5.19 4.26
CA PRO A 127 -0.39 4.72 4.46
C PRO A 127 0.64 5.64 3.80
N ASN A 128 0.63 6.93 4.14
CA ASN A 128 1.57 7.90 3.58
C ASN A 128 1.90 9.02 4.58
N ARG A 129 3.04 9.66 4.35
CA ARG A 129 3.54 10.76 5.19
C ARG A 129 2.59 11.96 5.24
N LEU A 130 1.85 12.23 4.17
CA LEU A 130 0.90 13.35 4.11
C LEU A 130 -0.25 13.16 5.11
N ALA A 131 -0.73 11.93 5.29
CA ALA A 131 -1.74 11.63 6.30
C ALA A 131 -1.22 11.92 7.72
N VAL A 132 0.02 11.50 8.02
CA VAL A 132 0.66 11.77 9.31
C VAL A 132 0.85 13.28 9.54
N MET A 133 1.33 14.01 8.51
CA MET A 133 1.43 15.48 8.57
C MET A 133 0.09 16.15 8.87
N LYS A 134 -1.01 15.64 8.30
CA LYS A 134 -2.36 16.17 8.56
C LYS A 134 -2.78 16.00 10.02
N PHE A 135 -2.43 14.89 10.67
CA PHE A 135 -2.72 14.66 12.09
C PHE A 135 -1.87 15.54 13.02
N LEU A 136 -0.61 15.78 12.62
CA LEU A 136 0.34 16.58 13.39
C LEU A 136 0.22 18.09 13.14
N GLY A 137 -0.46 18.50 12.06
CA GLY A 137 -0.67 19.92 11.72
C GLY A 137 0.61 20.66 11.31
N ALA A 138 1.71 19.94 11.11
CA ALA A 138 3.04 20.50 10.87
C ALA A 138 3.92 19.55 10.05
N GLU A 139 5.11 20.02 9.67
CA GLU A 139 6.15 19.17 9.11
C GLU A 139 6.54 18.08 10.11
N ILE A 140 6.79 16.86 9.61
CA ILE A 140 7.02 15.70 10.47
C ILE A 140 8.51 15.40 10.63
N GLY A 141 8.94 15.33 11.89
CA GLY A 141 10.22 14.76 12.29
C GLY A 141 10.02 13.29 12.68
N SER A 142 10.92 12.42 12.22
CA SER A 142 11.00 11.07 12.78
C SER A 142 11.69 11.18 14.13
N LEU A 143 10.96 10.90 15.22
CA LEU A 143 11.52 10.96 16.57
C LEU A 143 12.42 9.75 16.80
N MET A 144 11.89 8.54 16.53
CA MET A 144 12.62 7.27 16.74
C MET A 144 11.87 6.05 16.21
N ARG A 145 12.49 4.87 16.37
CA ARG A 145 11.87 3.55 16.20
C ARG A 145 11.62 2.90 17.56
N VAL A 146 10.43 2.31 17.75
CA VAL A 146 10.06 1.54 18.95
C VAL A 146 9.98 0.04 18.62
N PRO A 147 9.97 -0.85 19.63
CA PRO A 147 9.92 -2.30 19.40
C PRO A 147 8.76 -2.69 18.46
N GLY A 148 9.00 -3.66 17.58
CA GLY A 148 8.04 -4.05 16.54
C GLY A 148 8.19 -3.31 15.21
N ASN A 149 9.28 -2.57 15.00
CA ASN A 149 9.54 -1.77 13.80
C ASN A 149 8.53 -0.62 13.59
N ASP A 150 7.89 -0.19 14.67
CA ASP A 150 7.02 0.97 14.69
C ASP A 150 7.84 2.26 14.69
N HIS A 151 7.33 3.28 14.01
CA HIS A 151 7.93 4.59 13.89
C HIS A 151 7.12 5.64 14.64
N VAL A 152 7.81 6.45 15.43
CA VAL A 152 7.22 7.59 16.13
C VAL A 152 7.51 8.87 15.34
N PHE A 153 6.46 9.54 14.88
CA PHE A 153 6.51 10.84 14.25
C PHE A 153 6.05 11.92 15.22
N SER A 154 6.72 13.07 15.19
CA SER A 154 6.34 14.28 15.93
C SER A 154 6.46 15.51 15.03
N SER A 155 5.95 16.65 15.49
CA SER A 155 6.16 17.92 14.78
C SER A 155 7.64 18.30 14.77
N ALA A 156 8.23 18.51 13.59
CA ALA A 156 9.64 18.89 13.42
C ALA A 156 9.97 20.26 14.02
N SER A 157 8.99 21.14 14.08
CA SER A 157 9.09 22.51 14.60
C SER A 157 8.32 22.70 15.90
N GLY A 158 7.92 21.60 16.56
CA GLY A 158 7.11 21.64 17.77
C GLY A 158 7.78 22.40 18.90
N THR A 159 7.10 23.43 19.41
CA THR A 159 7.42 23.98 20.73
C THR A 159 7.07 22.90 21.76
N ALA A 160 8.00 22.60 22.67
CA ALA A 160 7.75 21.64 23.72
C ALA A 160 6.55 22.11 24.54
N SER A 161 5.49 21.29 24.57
CA SER A 161 4.35 21.52 25.43
C SER A 161 4.81 21.47 26.89
N PRO A 162 4.30 22.34 27.76
CA PRO A 162 4.55 22.24 29.19
C PRO A 162 3.94 20.97 29.80
N SER A 163 2.99 20.32 29.08
CA SER A 163 2.56 18.96 29.35
C SER A 163 3.53 17.98 28.71
N CYS A 164 4.10 17.07 29.49
CA CYS A 164 5.02 16.06 28.99
C CYS A 164 4.55 14.68 29.42
N TRP A 165 4.78 13.70 28.56
CA TRP A 165 4.47 12.32 28.86
C TRP A 165 5.72 11.46 28.81
N ARG A 166 5.76 10.41 29.60
CA ARG A 166 6.88 9.49 29.66
C ARG A 166 6.42 8.06 29.55
N LYS A 167 7.13 7.29 28.73
CA LYS A 167 7.09 5.83 28.75
C LYS A 167 8.52 5.32 28.73
N ASP A 168 8.92 4.59 29.76
CA ASP A 168 10.31 4.15 29.95
C ASP A 168 11.26 5.38 29.86
N ASP A 169 12.28 5.33 28.99
CA ASP A 169 13.22 6.45 28.77
C ASP A 169 12.72 7.50 27.75
N LEU A 170 11.49 7.37 27.25
CA LEU A 170 10.96 8.20 26.17
C LEU A 170 10.05 9.30 26.70
N THR A 171 10.31 10.54 26.28
CA THR A 171 9.48 11.69 26.62
C THR A 171 8.78 12.25 25.38
N PHE A 172 7.45 12.34 25.43
CA PHE A 172 6.62 12.96 24.41
C PHE A 172 6.19 14.34 24.91
N SER A 173 6.79 15.38 24.37
CA SER A 173 6.50 16.78 24.71
C SER A 173 5.55 17.46 23.72
N SER A 174 5.05 16.74 22.72
CA SER A 174 4.11 17.27 21.73
C SER A 174 3.29 16.14 21.13
N ARG A 175 2.25 16.50 20.37
CA ARG A 175 1.43 15.53 19.66
C ARG A 175 2.34 14.64 18.78
N SER A 176 2.15 13.35 18.89
CA SER A 176 2.95 12.32 18.24
C SER A 176 2.07 11.26 17.61
N VAL A 177 2.54 10.63 16.53
CA VAL A 177 1.85 9.55 15.83
C VAL A 177 2.78 8.35 15.74
N ILE A 178 2.32 7.19 16.19
CA ILE A 178 3.00 5.91 16.06
C ILE A 178 2.35 5.13 14.93
N VAL A 179 3.14 4.68 13.95
CA VAL A 179 2.68 3.86 12.83
C VAL A 179 3.66 2.73 12.57
N GLY A 180 3.15 1.56 12.22
CA GLY A 180 3.98 0.42 11.86
C GLY A 180 4.70 0.63 10.54
N ARG A 181 5.81 -0.09 10.36
CA ARG A 181 6.46 -0.23 9.06
C ARG A 181 6.66 -1.69 8.72
N ASP A 182 6.32 -2.01 7.48
CA ASP A 182 6.63 -3.30 6.90
C ASP A 182 8.15 -3.41 6.64
N SER A 183 8.78 -4.44 7.17
CA SER A 183 10.24 -4.60 7.12
C SER A 183 10.78 -4.93 5.73
N GLU A 184 9.93 -5.45 4.83
CA GLU A 184 10.34 -5.86 3.48
C GLU A 184 10.19 -4.73 2.47
N THR A 185 9.13 -3.93 2.61
CA THR A 185 8.74 -2.90 1.64
C THR A 185 9.08 -1.47 2.08
N ASP A 186 9.35 -1.25 3.38
CA ASP A 186 9.45 0.07 4.03
C ASP A 186 8.16 0.91 3.96
N ASP A 187 7.06 0.31 3.52
CA ASP A 187 5.73 0.92 3.48
C ASP A 187 5.12 1.00 4.89
N PHE A 188 4.14 1.88 5.06
CA PHE A 188 3.39 1.96 6.31
C PHE A 188 2.51 0.72 6.49
N ALA A 189 2.53 0.19 7.69
CA ALA A 189 1.76 -0.96 8.13
C ALA A 189 0.98 -0.64 9.40
N ASP A 190 0.11 -1.56 9.83
CA ASP A 190 -0.57 -1.44 11.11
C ASP A 190 0.44 -1.36 12.25
N VAL A 191 0.20 -0.43 13.17
CA VAL A 191 0.97 -0.31 14.40
C VAL A 191 0.93 -1.62 15.21
N MET A 192 2.11 -2.12 15.57
CA MET A 192 2.27 -3.35 16.35
C MET A 192 2.20 -3.07 17.86
N THR A 193 2.52 -1.85 18.28
CA THR A 193 2.40 -1.39 19.66
C THR A 193 0.96 -1.53 20.14
N SER A 194 0.78 -2.26 21.24
CA SER A 194 -0.54 -2.41 21.89
C SER A 194 -0.97 -1.09 22.53
N LEU A 195 -2.16 -0.61 22.15
CA LEU A 195 -2.80 0.56 22.74
C LEU A 195 -3.01 0.41 24.26
N GLU A 196 -3.41 -0.77 24.71
CA GLU A 196 -3.63 -1.05 26.13
C GLU A 196 -2.33 -1.02 26.92
N ASN A 197 -1.28 -1.66 26.39
CA ASN A 197 0.04 -1.63 27.01
C ASN A 197 0.59 -0.21 27.09
N LEU A 198 0.40 0.58 26.02
CA LEU A 198 0.79 1.98 26.00
C LEU A 198 0.05 2.76 27.11
N ARG A 199 -1.28 2.61 27.20
CA ARG A 199 -2.12 3.26 28.23
C ARG A 199 -1.77 2.86 29.66
N SER A 200 -1.39 1.59 29.90
CA SER A 200 -1.07 1.11 31.25
C SER A 200 0.33 1.49 31.74
N SER A 201 1.24 1.86 30.84
CA SER A 201 2.66 2.11 31.17
C SER A 201 3.11 3.55 31.02
N VAL A 202 2.22 4.43 30.55
CA VAL A 202 2.54 5.83 30.30
C VAL A 202 2.20 6.72 31.50
N GLU A 203 3.11 7.65 31.77
CA GLU A 203 3.02 8.62 32.84
C GLU A 203 2.95 10.04 32.28
N PHE A 204 2.32 10.94 33.03
CA PHE A 204 1.92 12.28 32.62
C PHE A 204 2.46 13.27 33.62
N ARG A 205 2.95 14.39 33.13
CA ARG A 205 3.31 15.54 33.96
C ARG A 205 2.63 16.77 33.40
N ALA A 206 1.70 17.34 34.17
CA ALA A 206 1.03 18.58 33.77
C ALA A 206 1.96 19.80 33.94
N PRO A 207 1.59 20.95 33.33
CA PRO A 207 2.31 22.20 33.53
C PRO A 207 2.44 22.57 35.00
N GLY A 208 3.66 22.73 35.50
CA GLY A 208 3.94 23.14 36.88
C GLY A 208 3.92 22.00 37.92
N GLU A 209 3.65 20.76 37.50
CA GLU A 209 3.75 19.59 38.38
C GLU A 209 5.20 19.07 38.44
N SER A 210 5.63 18.69 39.65
CA SER A 210 6.95 18.09 39.88
C SER A 210 6.93 16.56 39.80
N CYS A 211 5.76 15.93 39.88
CA CYS A 211 5.57 14.49 39.87
C CYS A 211 4.99 13.99 38.54
N TRP A 212 5.26 12.72 38.25
CA TRP A 212 4.64 11.98 37.16
C TRP A 212 3.40 11.25 37.71
N THR A 213 2.30 11.27 36.97
CA THR A 213 1.03 10.61 37.30
C THR A 213 0.72 9.55 36.26
N SER A 214 0.24 8.36 36.66
CA SER A 214 -0.13 7.33 35.69
C SER A 214 -1.36 7.75 34.86
N TYR A 215 -1.48 7.26 33.63
CA TYR A 215 -2.66 7.54 32.80
C TYR A 215 -3.98 7.16 33.49
N THR A 216 -3.99 6.00 34.16
CA THR A 216 -5.16 5.46 34.85
C THR A 216 -5.59 6.33 36.02
N ASP A 217 -4.65 6.82 36.81
CA ASP A 217 -4.95 7.72 37.94
C ASP A 217 -5.51 9.04 37.43
N ARG A 218 -4.95 9.58 36.36
CA ARG A 218 -5.39 10.85 35.77
C ARG A 218 -6.80 10.76 35.18
N LYS A 219 -7.12 9.69 34.43
CA LYS A 219 -8.49 9.43 33.93
C LYS A 219 -9.50 9.29 35.08
N ALA A 220 -9.12 8.68 36.20
CA ALA A 220 -9.97 8.58 37.38
C ALA A 220 -10.24 9.93 38.06
N HIS A 221 -9.28 10.86 38.03
CA HIS A 221 -9.44 12.21 38.59
C HIS A 221 -10.25 13.14 37.68
N ALA A 222 -10.12 13.03 36.35
CA ALA A 222 -10.90 13.82 35.40
C ALA A 222 -12.41 13.51 35.42
N GLY A 223 -12.79 12.32 35.91
CA GLY A 223 -14.20 11.90 36.07
C GLY A 223 -14.84 12.33 37.39
N ARG A 224 -14.10 12.96 38.31
CA ARG A 224 -14.64 13.41 39.61
C ARG A 224 -15.20 14.83 39.45
N PRO A 225 -16.50 15.08 39.67
CA PRO A 225 -17.00 16.44 39.77
C PRO A 225 -16.32 17.14 40.95
N PRO A 226 -16.09 18.47 40.88
CA PRO A 226 -15.47 19.20 41.98
C PRO A 226 -16.28 18.97 43.25
N ALA A 227 -15.60 18.54 44.31
CA ALA A 227 -16.20 18.43 45.63
C ALA A 227 -16.62 19.84 46.07
N THR A 228 -17.92 20.05 46.18
CA THR A 228 -18.55 21.24 46.76
C THR A 228 -18.30 21.34 48.26
#